data_AF-A0A4U3I318-F1
#
_entry.id   AF-A0A4U3I318-F1
#
_cell.length_a   1.000
_cell.length_b   1.000
_cell.length_c   1.000
_cell.angle_alpha   90.00
_cell.angle_beta   90.00
_cell.angle_gamma   90.00
#
_symmetry.space_group_name_H-M   'P 1'
#
loop_
_entity.id
_entity.type
_entity.pdbx_description
1 polymer ?
#
loop_
_entity_poly.entity_id
_entity_poly.type
_entity_poly.pdbx_seq_one_letter_code
_entity_poly.pdbx_strand_id
1 'polypeptide(L)'
;MLKHLMYMLLLVVCMAGQAQGSQFCPDKSEIQTGTGYFLYQAGGMLWQGPKVEPGEFIHAFSGAVFAPEKGDDRRNGLVEKCVYTNQRDELVVLRPCLSGVVSGMSLVDSLHWERDNASFDQLVYLCKENQPGNCAFNVKENRR
;
A
#
# COMPACT_ATOMS: atom_id res chain seq x y z
N MET A 1 31.47 -14.96 -39.98
CA MET A 1 30.11 -14.79 -39.42
C MET A 1 30.05 -14.68 -37.89
N LEU A 2 31.18 -14.62 -37.18
CA LEU A 2 31.23 -14.53 -35.70
C LEU A 2 31.07 -13.09 -35.16
N LYS A 3 31.39 -12.06 -35.96
CA LYS A 3 31.35 -10.64 -35.56
C LYS A 3 29.92 -10.11 -35.34
N HIS A 4 28.92 -10.63 -36.06
CA HIS A 4 27.53 -10.19 -35.91
C HIS A 4 26.83 -10.81 -34.70
N LEU A 5 27.28 -11.97 -34.22
CA LEU A 5 26.80 -12.58 -32.98
C LEU A 5 27.22 -11.76 -31.75
N MET A 6 28.40 -11.13 -31.79
CA MET A 6 28.91 -10.32 -30.69
C MET A 6 28.15 -8.99 -30.52
N TYR A 7 27.58 -8.45 -31.61
CA TYR A 7 26.72 -7.25 -31.56
C TYR A 7 25.30 -7.57 -31.09
N MET A 8 24.77 -8.75 -31.39
CA MET A 8 23.46 -9.18 -30.90
C MET A 8 23.46 -9.53 -29.40
N LEU A 9 24.60 -9.95 -28.85
CA LEU A 9 24.71 -10.25 -27.41
C LEU A 9 24.78 -8.99 -26.51
N LEU A 10 25.10 -7.83 -27.08
CA LEU A 10 25.37 -6.59 -26.32
C LEU A 10 24.13 -5.73 -26.06
N LEU A 11 22.97 -6.07 -26.63
CA LEU A 11 21.73 -5.29 -26.49
C LEU A 11 20.78 -5.79 -25.38
N VAL A 12 21.18 -6.80 -24.60
CA VAL A 12 20.35 -7.39 -23.51
C VAL A 12 20.84 -6.94 -22.12
N VAL A 13 21.38 -5.73 -22.01
CA VAL A 13 21.79 -5.16 -20.71
C VAL A 13 21.18 -3.77 -20.56
N CYS A 14 20.53 -3.55 -19.42
CA CYS A 14 19.94 -2.30 -18.92
C CYS A 14 18.54 -1.91 -19.41
N MET A 15 17.56 -2.78 -19.20
CA MET A 15 16.23 -2.34 -18.76
C MET A 15 15.84 -2.98 -17.43
N ALA A 16 16.72 -2.86 -16.43
CA ALA A 16 16.32 -2.95 -15.03
C ALA A 16 16.00 -1.52 -14.54
N GLY A 17 15.03 -0.87 -15.19
CA GLY A 17 14.33 0.21 -14.50
C GLY A 17 13.65 -0.45 -13.31
N GLN A 18 14.05 -0.10 -12.09
CA GLN A 18 13.36 -0.53 -10.89
C GLN A 18 11.93 0.00 -10.99
N ALA A 19 11.02 -0.79 -11.54
CA ALA A 19 9.61 -0.56 -11.38
C ALA A 19 9.37 -0.67 -9.88
N GLN A 20 9.23 0.48 -9.20
CA GLN A 20 8.62 0.49 -7.88
C GLN A 20 7.23 -0.11 -8.10
N GLY A 21 7.08 -1.39 -7.79
CA GLY A 21 5.82 -2.09 -7.92
C GLY A 21 4.78 -1.36 -7.08
N SER A 22 3.56 -1.24 -7.60
CA SER A 22 2.46 -0.69 -6.84
C SER A 22 2.35 -1.42 -5.50
N GLN A 23 2.09 -0.65 -4.45
CA GLN A 23 1.89 -1.12 -3.09
C GLN A 23 0.41 -1.38 -2.84
N PHE A 24 0.15 -2.13 -1.78
CA PHE A 24 -1.18 -2.58 -1.38
C PHE A 24 -1.34 -2.46 0.13
N CYS A 25 -2.58 -2.51 0.60
CA CYS A 25 -2.80 -2.83 2.00
C CYS A 25 -2.15 -4.20 2.31
N PRO A 26 -1.50 -4.35 3.47
CA PRO A 26 -0.84 -5.61 3.83
C PRO A 26 -1.77 -6.81 3.66
N ASP A 27 -1.28 -7.90 3.07
CA ASP A 27 -2.03 -9.15 3.11
C ASP A 27 -2.09 -9.65 4.56
N LYS A 28 -3.23 -10.22 4.97
CA LYS A 28 -3.42 -10.67 6.35
C LYS A 28 -2.38 -11.69 6.81
N SER A 29 -1.85 -12.50 5.88
CA SER A 29 -0.83 -13.50 6.17
C SER A 29 0.58 -12.92 6.36
N GLU A 30 0.80 -11.68 5.93
CA GLU A 30 2.09 -10.98 6.03
C GLU A 30 2.17 -10.05 7.25
N ILE A 31 1.05 -9.81 7.95
CA ILE A 31 1.00 -8.97 9.14
C ILE A 31 1.61 -9.72 10.33
N GLN A 32 2.72 -9.21 10.84
CA GLN A 32 3.45 -9.74 11.99
C GLN A 32 2.75 -9.37 13.29
N THR A 33 2.70 -10.30 14.25
CA THR A 33 2.10 -10.10 15.58
C THR A 33 3.05 -10.40 16.74
N GLY A 34 4.24 -10.97 16.48
CA GLY A 34 5.19 -11.39 17.53
C GLY A 34 5.93 -10.24 18.25
N THR A 35 5.72 -9.00 17.84
CA THR A 35 6.45 -7.81 18.34
C THR A 35 5.66 -7.00 19.38
N GLY A 36 4.47 -7.48 19.77
CA GLY A 36 3.55 -6.76 20.66
C GLY A 36 2.66 -5.72 19.95
N TYR A 37 2.78 -5.59 18.62
CA TYR A 37 1.89 -4.81 17.75
C TYR A 37 1.63 -5.59 16.46
N PHE A 38 0.54 -5.26 15.76
CA PHE A 38 0.38 -5.64 14.35
C PHE A 38 1.31 -4.80 13.48
N LEU A 39 2.26 -5.43 12.78
CA LEU A 39 3.25 -4.74 11.95
C LEU A 39 3.36 -5.34 10.55
N TYR A 40 3.63 -4.51 9.56
CA TYR A 40 4.03 -4.93 8.23
C TYR A 40 5.01 -3.91 7.63
N GLN A 41 6.01 -4.35 6.88
CA GLN A 41 6.98 -3.44 6.28
C GLN A 41 7.26 -3.83 4.82
N ALA A 42 6.97 -2.91 3.91
CA ALA A 42 7.26 -3.04 2.48
C ALA A 42 7.46 -1.65 1.86
N GLY A 43 8.22 -1.57 0.77
CA GLY A 43 8.38 -0.31 0.01
C GLY A 43 8.90 0.87 0.84
N GLY A 44 9.75 0.62 1.84
CA GLY A 44 10.28 1.66 2.75
C GLY A 44 9.26 2.21 3.76
N MET A 45 8.07 1.61 3.84
CA MET A 45 6.98 2.03 4.70
C MET A 45 6.69 0.97 5.76
N LEU A 46 6.66 1.40 7.02
CA LEU A 46 6.15 0.59 8.12
C LEU A 46 4.65 0.85 8.24
N TRP A 47 3.86 -0.21 8.27
CA TRP A 47 2.46 -0.20 8.67
C TRP A 47 2.35 -0.70 10.09
N GLN A 48 1.69 0.07 10.94
CA GLN A 48 1.54 -0.27 12.35
C GLN A 48 0.08 -0.18 12.78
N GLY A 49 -0.37 -1.24 13.45
CA GLY A 49 -1.67 -1.33 14.09
C GLY A 49 -1.59 -1.21 15.62
N PRO A 50 -2.67 -1.55 16.32
CA PRO A 50 -2.72 -1.53 17.78
C PRO A 50 -1.79 -2.58 18.39
N LYS A 51 -1.64 -2.51 19.72
CA LYS A 51 -1.01 -3.60 20.49
C LYS A 51 -1.77 -4.90 20.29
N VAL A 52 -1.04 -6.00 20.29
CA VAL A 52 -1.58 -7.34 20.05
C VAL A 52 -1.32 -8.24 21.26
N GLU A 53 -2.36 -8.91 21.72
CA GLU A 53 -2.23 -9.93 22.77
C GLU A 53 -1.71 -11.25 22.17
N PRO A 54 -1.03 -12.10 22.95
CA PRO A 54 -0.57 -13.40 22.47
C PRO A 54 -1.72 -14.24 21.88
N GLY A 55 -1.53 -14.71 20.64
CA GLY A 55 -2.50 -15.54 19.95
C GLY A 55 -3.58 -14.79 19.16
N GLU A 56 -3.56 -13.46 19.13
CA GLU A 56 -4.41 -12.67 18.23
C GLU A 56 -3.85 -12.62 16.80
N PHE A 57 -4.74 -12.66 15.81
CA PHE A 57 -4.38 -12.61 14.39
C PHE A 57 -5.44 -11.90 13.55
N ILE A 58 -5.05 -11.49 12.35
CA ILE A 58 -5.98 -10.86 11.41
C ILE A 58 -6.84 -11.92 10.73
N HIS A 59 -8.15 -11.75 10.80
CA HIS A 59 -9.12 -12.65 10.17
C HIS A 59 -9.39 -12.26 8.72
N ALA A 60 -9.80 -11.01 8.49
CA ALA A 60 -10.23 -10.53 7.17
C ALA A 60 -9.90 -9.06 6.96
N PHE A 61 -9.75 -8.68 5.68
CA PHE A 61 -9.71 -7.28 5.28
C PHE A 61 -11.12 -6.72 5.20
N SER A 62 -11.29 -5.48 5.65
CA SER A 62 -12.58 -4.80 5.67
C SER A 62 -12.59 -3.55 4.79
N GLY A 63 -11.44 -2.91 4.60
CA GLY A 63 -11.33 -1.82 3.64
C GLY A 63 -10.08 -0.97 3.81
N ALA A 64 -9.93 0.02 2.94
CA ALA A 64 -8.86 1.00 2.97
C ALA A 64 -9.42 2.40 2.71
N VAL A 65 -8.72 3.40 3.23
CA VAL A 65 -9.07 4.81 3.03
C VAL A 65 -7.87 5.55 2.45
N PHE A 66 -8.11 6.25 1.35
CA PHE A 66 -7.19 7.21 0.78
C PHE A 66 -7.75 8.62 0.94
N ALA A 67 -6.98 9.51 1.54
CA ALA A 67 -7.28 10.93 1.66
C ALA A 67 -6.44 11.71 0.64
N PRO A 68 -7.09 12.36 -0.35
CA PRO A 68 -6.43 13.34 -1.21
C PRO A 68 -5.90 14.52 -0.39
N GLU A 69 -4.76 15.09 -0.80
CA GLU A 69 -4.28 16.37 -0.24
C GLU A 69 -5.20 17.53 -0.60
N LYS A 70 -5.86 17.46 -1.77
CA LYS A 70 -6.72 18.53 -2.26
C LYS A 70 -7.86 17.99 -3.13
N GLY A 71 -9.08 18.39 -2.77
CA GLY A 71 -10.27 18.11 -3.59
C GLY A 71 -10.40 16.62 -3.88
N ASP A 72 -10.55 16.27 -5.14
CA ASP A 72 -10.68 14.88 -5.60
C ASP A 72 -9.39 14.32 -6.25
N ASP A 73 -8.23 14.95 -6.01
CA ASP A 73 -6.96 14.59 -6.64
C ASP A 73 -6.43 13.22 -6.18
N ARG A 74 -6.62 12.21 -7.04
CA ARG A 74 -6.12 10.84 -6.82
C ARG A 74 -4.60 10.71 -6.92
N ARG A 75 -3.89 11.75 -7.40
CA ARG A 75 -2.44 11.70 -7.62
C ARG A 75 -1.63 12.18 -6.42
N ASN A 76 -2.24 12.90 -5.49
CA ASN A 76 -1.55 13.47 -4.34
C ASN A 76 -2.41 13.25 -3.09
N GLY A 77 -1.92 12.44 -2.16
CA GLY A 77 -2.65 12.05 -0.97
C GLY A 77 -1.91 10.98 -0.19
N LEU A 78 -2.64 10.33 0.72
CA LEU A 78 -2.14 9.24 1.55
C LEU A 78 -3.19 8.14 1.66
N VAL A 79 -2.78 6.89 1.55
CA VAL A 79 -3.59 5.79 2.10
C VAL A 79 -3.46 5.88 3.62
N GLU A 80 -4.43 6.53 4.27
CA GLU A 80 -4.36 6.84 5.69
C GLU A 80 -4.43 5.60 6.57
N LYS A 81 -5.19 4.59 6.14
CA LYS A 81 -5.40 3.37 6.90
C LYS A 81 -5.86 2.20 6.04
N CYS A 82 -5.43 1.02 6.45
CA CYS A 82 -6.00 -0.26 6.07
C CYS A 82 -6.75 -0.83 7.29
N VAL A 83 -7.96 -1.30 7.07
CA VAL A 83 -8.91 -1.74 8.09
C VAL A 83 -9.17 -3.24 7.90
N TYR A 84 -9.10 -3.95 9.01
CA TYR A 84 -9.27 -5.39 9.09
C TYR A 84 -10.20 -5.74 10.25
N THR A 85 -10.61 -7.00 10.31
CA THR A 85 -11.15 -7.63 11.51
C THR A 85 -10.17 -8.67 12.05
N ASN A 86 -10.10 -8.80 13.38
CA ASN A 86 -9.44 -9.93 14.02
C ASN A 86 -10.41 -11.13 14.13
N GLN A 87 -9.95 -12.23 14.74
CA GLN A 87 -10.75 -13.45 14.93
C GLN A 87 -11.97 -13.30 15.87
N ARG A 88 -12.11 -12.15 16.54
CA ARG A 88 -13.26 -11.77 17.38
C ARG A 88 -14.20 -10.78 16.69
N ASP A 89 -13.99 -10.54 15.38
CA ASP A 89 -14.69 -9.52 14.59
C ASP A 89 -14.47 -8.08 15.07
N GLU A 90 -13.43 -7.83 15.85
CA GLU A 90 -13.05 -6.49 16.30
C GLU A 90 -12.21 -5.79 15.22
N LEU A 91 -12.42 -4.49 15.05
CA LEU A 91 -11.69 -3.70 14.06
C LEU A 91 -10.21 -3.53 14.44
N VAL A 92 -9.35 -3.83 13.48
CA VAL A 92 -7.91 -3.60 13.56
C VAL A 92 -7.51 -2.62 12.45
N VAL A 93 -6.93 -1.49 12.84
CA VAL A 93 -6.58 -0.40 11.92
C VAL A 93 -5.06 -0.27 11.83
N LEU A 94 -4.49 -0.62 10.67
CA LEU A 94 -3.09 -0.40 10.35
C LEU A 94 -2.94 0.97 9.66
N ARG A 95 -1.99 1.77 10.13
CA ARG A 95 -1.66 3.08 9.54
C ARG A 95 -0.22 3.08 9.04
N PRO A 96 0.09 3.83 7.97
CA PRO A 96 1.47 3.99 7.55
C PRO A 96 2.20 4.93 8.50
N CYS A 97 3.31 4.45 9.06
CA CYS A 97 4.29 5.25 9.75
C CYS A 97 5.17 5.95 8.70
N LEU A 98 4.78 7.17 8.34
CA LEU A 98 5.52 7.98 7.39
C LEU A 98 6.88 8.37 8.01
N SER A 99 7.93 7.67 7.59
CA SER A 99 9.30 8.16 7.79
C SER A 99 9.57 9.25 6.76
N GLY A 100 10.52 10.15 7.01
CA GLY A 100 10.88 11.25 6.08
C GLY A 100 11.34 10.80 4.68
N VAL A 101 11.35 9.49 4.41
CA VAL A 101 11.57 8.87 3.10
C VAL A 101 10.33 8.93 2.22
N VAL A 102 9.12 8.89 2.77
CA VAL A 102 7.86 8.93 1.99
C VAL A 102 7.35 10.37 1.93
N SER A 103 7.16 10.90 0.72
CA SER A 103 6.65 12.25 0.48
C SER A 103 5.14 12.29 0.20
N GLY A 104 4.55 11.15 -0.15
CA GLY A 104 3.12 11.02 -0.40
C GLY A 104 2.79 9.72 -1.14
N MET A 105 1.55 9.59 -1.58
CA MET A 105 1.06 8.45 -2.34
C MET A 105 0.16 8.91 -3.50
N SER A 106 -0.05 8.02 -4.46
CA SER A 106 -1.05 8.18 -5.51
C SER A 106 -1.83 6.88 -5.71
N LEU A 107 -3.11 7.00 -6.04
CA LEU A 107 -3.89 5.83 -6.43
C LEU A 107 -3.46 5.37 -7.83
N VAL A 108 -3.36 4.06 -8.02
CA VAL A 108 -3.31 3.49 -9.37
C VAL A 108 -4.67 3.69 -10.03
N ASP A 109 -4.68 3.82 -11.35
CA ASP A 109 -5.91 3.95 -12.11
C ASP A 109 -6.71 2.64 -12.03
N SER A 110 -7.72 2.64 -11.15
CA SER A 110 -8.51 1.48 -10.77
C SER A 110 -9.89 1.96 -10.33
N LEU A 111 -10.93 1.23 -10.74
CA LEU A 111 -12.32 1.50 -10.38
C LEU A 111 -12.67 1.03 -8.96
N HIS A 112 -11.78 0.28 -8.29
CA HIS A 112 -12.05 -0.26 -6.95
C HIS A 112 -11.87 0.78 -5.83
N TRP A 113 -11.18 1.89 -6.12
CA TRP A 113 -11.18 3.07 -5.25
C TRP A 113 -12.39 3.94 -5.56
N GLU A 114 -13.41 3.83 -4.72
CA GLU A 114 -14.68 4.53 -4.82
C GLU A 114 -14.65 5.84 -4.04
N ARG A 115 -15.13 6.92 -4.66
CA ARG A 115 -15.25 8.22 -3.97
C ARG A 115 -16.34 8.13 -2.90
N ASP A 116 -16.01 8.57 -1.69
CA ASP A 116 -16.98 8.78 -0.62
C ASP A 116 -17.03 10.26 -0.24
N ASN A 117 -18.25 10.80 -0.25
CA ASN A 117 -18.58 12.18 0.08
C ASN A 117 -19.51 12.30 1.29
N ALA A 118 -19.88 11.17 1.91
CA ALA A 118 -20.91 11.15 2.96
C ALA A 118 -20.35 10.73 4.32
N SER A 119 -19.35 9.86 4.39
CA SER A 119 -18.93 9.28 5.68
C SER A 119 -17.88 10.09 6.44
N PHE A 120 -17.27 11.09 5.81
CA PHE A 120 -16.19 11.91 6.38
C PHE A 120 -16.41 13.39 6.09
N ASP A 121 -15.91 14.26 6.97
CA ASP A 121 -15.93 15.73 6.80
C ASP A 121 -15.02 16.22 5.64
N GLN A 122 -14.31 15.29 5.00
CA GLN A 122 -13.47 15.52 3.84
C GLN A 122 -13.73 14.45 2.78
N LEU A 123 -13.49 14.78 1.52
CA LEU A 123 -13.58 13.81 0.42
C LEU A 123 -12.49 12.74 0.61
N VAL A 124 -12.89 11.48 0.61
CA VAL A 124 -11.96 10.34 0.63
C VAL A 124 -12.29 9.36 -0.49
N TYR A 125 -11.37 8.44 -0.72
CA TYR A 125 -11.61 7.26 -1.54
C TYR A 125 -11.56 6.02 -0.66
N LEU A 126 -12.56 5.15 -0.80
CA LEU A 126 -12.68 3.89 -0.08
C LEU A 126 -12.37 2.73 -1.01
N CYS A 127 -11.78 1.68 -0.45
CA CYS A 127 -11.53 0.44 -1.15
C CYS A 127 -11.95 -0.72 -0.28
N LYS A 128 -12.65 -1.73 -0.83
CA LYS A 128 -13.17 -2.87 -0.05
C LYS A 128 -12.55 -4.22 -0.42
N GLU A 129 -11.61 -4.24 -1.38
CA GLU A 129 -11.05 -5.47 -1.92
C GLU A 129 -9.53 -5.58 -1.75
N ASN A 130 -9.02 -6.53 -0.98
CA ASN A 130 -7.56 -6.66 -0.78
C ASN A 130 -6.84 -7.45 -1.90
N GLN A 131 -7.24 -7.29 -3.16
CA GLN A 131 -6.62 -8.02 -4.27
C GLN A 131 -5.52 -7.17 -4.94
N PRO A 132 -4.37 -7.78 -5.29
CA PRO A 132 -3.38 -7.13 -6.13
C PRO A 132 -4.01 -6.60 -7.42
N GLY A 133 -3.77 -5.33 -7.72
CA GLY A 133 -4.39 -4.57 -8.81
C GLY A 133 -5.61 -3.73 -8.42
N ASN A 134 -6.46 -4.20 -7.50
CA ASN A 134 -7.74 -3.54 -7.21
C ASN A 134 -7.51 -2.29 -6.34
N CYS A 135 -6.99 -2.47 -5.13
CA CYS A 135 -6.73 -1.39 -4.18
C CYS A 135 -5.26 -0.95 -4.18
N ALA A 136 -4.68 -0.85 -5.37
CA ALA A 136 -3.27 -0.50 -5.55
C ALA A 136 -3.01 0.99 -5.39
N PHE A 137 -1.84 1.34 -4.87
CA PHE A 137 -1.33 2.71 -4.80
C PHE A 137 0.18 2.74 -5.06
N ASN A 138 0.72 3.88 -5.45
CA ASN A 138 2.16 4.08 -5.58
C ASN A 138 2.65 4.95 -4.42
N VAL A 139 3.83 4.62 -3.91
CA VAL A 139 4.51 5.42 -2.90
C VAL A 139 5.43 6.40 -3.59
N LYS A 140 5.39 7.66 -3.19
CA LYS A 140 6.33 8.68 -3.63
C LYS A 140 7.43 8.80 -2.59
N GLU A 141 8.66 8.65 -3.04
CA GLU A 141 9.83 8.83 -2.18
C GLU A 141 10.32 10.28 -2.25
N ASN A 142 10.80 10.81 -1.13
CA ASN A 142 11.65 11.99 -1.10
C ASN A 142 13.00 11.61 -1.72
N ARG A 143 13.21 11.91 -3.00
CA ARG A 143 14.57 11.90 -3.58
C ARG A 143 15.39 12.95 -2.85
N ARG A 144 16.35 12.51 -2.03
CA ARG A 144 17.44 13.36 -1.53
C ARG A 144 18.47 13.57 -2.62
#